data_AF-A0A453HC31-F1
#
_entry.id   AF-A0A453HC31-F1
#
_cell.length_a   1.000
_cell.length_b   1.000
_cell.length_c   1.000
_cell.angle_alpha   90.00
_cell.angle_beta   90.00
_cell.angle_gamma   90.00
#
_symmetry.space_group_name_H-M   'P 1'
#
loop_
_entity.id
_entity.type
_entity.pdbx_description
1 polymer ?
#
loop_
_entity_poly.entity_id
_entity_poly.type
_entity_poly.pdbx_seq_one_letter_code
_entity_poly.pdbx_strand_id
1 'polypeptide(L)'
;VDGSISNPEPVPDHVVGSSSVKPLSCEEEQVMRIFYEQKIQEVCRAFKFPHKIQATAIIYFKRFYLQWSVMEHHPKHIMLTCVYASCKVEENHVSAEELGKGIQQDHQIILNNEMIVLKSLDFDLIVYAPYRSIEGFIDDMDDFCNGAHQRLKY
;
A
#
# COMPACT_ATOMS: atom_id res chain seq x y z
N VAL A 1 12.05 -34.18 1.46
CA VAL A 1 12.86 -33.25 0.64
C VAL A 1 12.92 -31.97 1.45
N ASP A 2 13.95 -31.86 2.29
CA ASP A 2 14.03 -30.82 3.32
C ASP A 2 14.38 -29.48 2.66
N GLY A 3 13.37 -28.63 2.54
CA GLY A 3 13.43 -27.29 1.94
C GLY A 3 14.11 -26.26 2.85
N SER A 4 15.36 -26.53 3.22
CA SER A 4 16.20 -25.57 3.95
C SER A 4 16.62 -24.48 2.97
N ILE A 5 16.05 -23.29 3.09
CA ILE A 5 16.52 -22.09 2.38
C ILE A 5 17.83 -21.68 3.07
N SER A 6 18.96 -22.20 2.59
CA SER A 6 20.28 -21.73 2.99
C SER A 6 20.52 -20.36 2.37
N ASN A 7 20.62 -19.32 3.18
CA ASN A 7 21.14 -18.04 2.74
C ASN A 7 22.60 -18.23 2.28
N PRO A 8 23.04 -17.60 1.17
CA PRO A 8 24.40 -17.72 0.71
C PRO A 8 25.39 -17.17 1.76
N GLU A 9 26.49 -17.90 1.98
CA GLU A 9 27.55 -17.50 2.90
C GLU A 9 28.22 -16.18 2.43
N PRO A 10 28.66 -15.32 3.37
CA PRO A 10 29.34 -14.08 3.03
C PRO A 10 30.68 -14.38 2.37
N VAL A 11 30.85 -13.90 1.15
CA VAL A 11 32.07 -14.06 0.34
C VAL A 11 33.20 -13.20 0.94
N PRO A 12 34.47 -13.66 0.99
CA PRO A 12 35.56 -12.89 1.59
C PRO A 12 35.88 -11.61 0.80
N ASP A 13 36.05 -10.51 1.53
CA ASP A 13 36.36 -9.17 1.02
C ASP A 13 37.71 -9.09 0.30
N HIS A 14 37.71 -9.24 -1.02
CA HIS A 14 38.82 -8.80 -1.86
C HIS A 14 38.34 -8.32 -3.24
N VAL A 15 37.96 -7.05 -3.38
CA VAL A 15 38.33 -6.19 -4.55
C VAL A 15 38.29 -4.71 -4.16
N VAL A 16 39.39 -4.02 -4.47
CA VAL A 16 39.66 -2.59 -4.33
C VAL A 16 38.84 -1.74 -5.31
N GLY A 17 38.23 -0.64 -4.84
CA GLY A 17 37.96 0.54 -5.69
C GLY A 17 36.52 0.77 -6.18
N SER A 18 35.52 0.76 -5.31
CA SER A 18 34.37 1.68 -5.39
C SER A 18 33.92 1.94 -3.96
N SER A 19 33.40 3.14 -3.63
CA SER A 19 32.78 3.35 -2.31
C SER A 19 31.58 2.41 -2.20
N SER A 20 31.77 1.20 -1.65
CA SER A 20 30.74 0.17 -1.61
C SER A 20 29.63 0.67 -0.68
N VAL A 21 28.55 1.17 -1.27
CA VAL A 21 27.36 1.55 -0.51
C VAL A 21 26.81 0.27 0.10
N LYS A 22 26.75 0.23 1.43
CA LYS A 22 26.19 -0.91 2.16
C LYS A 22 24.70 -1.05 1.80
N PRO A 23 24.24 -2.23 1.34
CA PRO A 23 22.82 -2.48 1.11
C PRO A 23 22.00 -2.31 2.40
N LEU A 24 20.72 -1.99 2.24
CA LEU A 24 19.80 -1.88 3.38
C LEU A 24 19.58 -3.26 4.01
N SER A 25 19.51 -3.28 5.34
CA SER A 25 19.02 -4.41 6.11
C SER A 25 17.51 -4.58 5.99
N CYS A 26 17.00 -5.77 6.30
CA CYS A 26 15.56 -6.04 6.30
C CYS A 26 14.78 -5.12 7.24
N GLU A 27 15.38 -4.77 8.39
CA GLU A 27 14.81 -3.86 9.38
C GLU A 27 14.72 -2.43 8.82
N GLU A 28 15.76 -1.95 8.15
CA GLU A 28 15.76 -0.63 7.50
C GLU A 28 14.73 -0.56 6.37
N GLU A 29 14.63 -1.61 5.55
CA GLU A 29 13.59 -1.71 4.52
C GLU A 29 12.19 -1.71 5.16
N GLN A 30 11.99 -2.43 6.27
CA GLN A 30 10.71 -2.46 6.98
C GLN A 30 10.33 -1.08 7.52
N VAL A 31 11.27 -0.35 8.14
CA VAL A 31 11.05 1.01 8.62
C VAL A 31 10.62 1.92 7.46
N MET A 32 11.30 1.82 6.32
CA MET A 32 10.96 2.61 5.14
C MET A 32 9.57 2.26 4.58
N ARG A 33 9.19 0.99 4.54
CA ARG A 33 7.84 0.56 4.13
C ARG A 33 6.77 1.11 5.07
N ILE A 34 6.94 0.99 6.39
CA ILE A 34 5.99 1.52 7.39
C ILE A 34 5.84 3.03 7.23
N PHE A 35 6.95 3.75 7.04
CA PHE A 35 6.92 5.19 6.82
C PHE A 35 6.09 5.56 5.59
N TYR A 36 6.29 4.87 4.46
CA TYR A 36 5.52 5.16 3.25
C TYR A 36 4.07 4.68 3.31
N GLU A 37 3.76 3.62 4.06
CA GLU A 37 2.37 3.25 4.38
C GLU A 37 1.64 4.39 5.10
N GLN A 38 2.29 5.05 6.05
CA GLN A 38 1.72 6.24 6.70
C GLN A 38 1.57 7.41 5.73
N LYS A 39 2.52 7.60 4.80
CA LYS A 39 2.40 8.62 3.75
C LYS A 39 1.24 8.36 2.79
N ILE A 40 0.88 7.12 2.49
CA ILE A 40 -0.35 6.81 1.74
C ILE A 40 -1.56 7.42 2.46
N GLN A 41 -1.65 7.25 3.78
CA GLN A 41 -2.77 7.78 4.57
C GLN A 41 -2.82 9.31 4.53
N GLU A 42 -1.66 9.97 4.66
CA GLU A 42 -1.57 11.44 4.56
C GLU A 42 -2.01 11.94 3.19
N VAL A 43 -1.56 11.28 2.11
CA VAL A 43 -1.93 11.62 0.74
C VAL A 43 -3.44 11.43 0.52
N CYS A 44 -3.98 10.27 0.86
CA CYS A 44 -5.42 10.01 0.72
C CYS A 44 -6.25 11.03 1.51
N ARG A 45 -5.81 11.42 2.71
CA ARG A 45 -6.47 12.45 3.52
C ARG A 45 -6.41 13.82 2.86
N ALA A 46 -5.25 14.22 2.33
CA ALA A 46 -5.06 15.52 1.68
C ALA A 46 -5.96 15.68 0.44
N PHE A 47 -6.11 14.62 -0.35
CA PHE A 47 -7.00 14.59 -1.50
C PHE A 47 -8.47 14.24 -1.15
N LYS A 48 -8.79 14.03 0.13
CA LYS A 48 -10.12 13.65 0.63
C LYS A 48 -10.68 12.39 -0.03
N PHE A 49 -9.82 11.41 -0.30
CA PHE A 49 -10.25 10.14 -0.87
C PHE A 49 -11.03 9.31 0.16
N PRO A 50 -12.05 8.54 -0.29
CA PRO A 50 -12.74 7.59 0.55
C PRO A 50 -11.80 6.58 1.22
N HIS A 51 -12.17 6.12 2.41
CA HIS A 51 -11.39 5.13 3.17
C HIS A 51 -11.12 3.84 2.38
N LYS A 52 -12.03 3.46 1.49
CA LYS A 52 -11.86 2.31 0.60
C LYS A 52 -10.61 2.44 -0.29
N ILE A 53 -10.42 3.59 -0.93
CA ILE A 53 -9.22 3.88 -1.76
C ILE A 53 -7.95 3.78 -0.93
N GLN A 54 -7.96 4.39 0.26
CA GLN A 54 -6.81 4.34 1.17
C GLN A 54 -6.44 2.88 1.54
N ALA A 55 -7.42 2.05 1.87
CA ALA A 55 -7.17 0.64 2.19
C ALA A 55 -6.63 -0.12 0.98
N THR A 56 -7.24 0.05 -0.20
CA THR A 56 -6.81 -0.58 -1.45
C THR A 56 -5.36 -0.20 -1.80
N ALA A 57 -5.01 1.09 -1.71
CA ALA A 57 -3.64 1.56 -1.96
C ALA A 57 -2.60 0.96 -0.99
N ILE A 58 -2.93 0.88 0.31
CA ILE A 58 -2.03 0.27 1.31
C ILE A 58 -1.82 -1.21 1.02
N ILE A 59 -2.88 -1.95 0.66
CA ILE A 59 -2.78 -3.37 0.32
C ILE A 59 -1.93 -3.58 -0.93
N TYR A 60 -2.10 -2.75 -1.96
CA TYR A 60 -1.25 -2.79 -3.15
C TYR A 60 0.22 -2.55 -2.82
N PHE A 61 0.51 -1.52 -2.02
CA PHE A 61 1.87 -1.18 -1.62
C PHE A 61 2.53 -2.33 -0.83
N LYS A 62 1.80 -2.92 0.14
CA LYS A 62 2.27 -4.08 0.89
C LYS A 62 2.54 -5.27 -0.02
N ARG A 63 1.59 -5.63 -0.90
CA ARG A 63 1.71 -6.76 -1.84
C ARG A 63 2.91 -6.58 -2.77
N PHE A 64 3.10 -5.38 -3.31
CA PHE A 64 4.25 -5.05 -4.16
C PHE A 64 5.58 -5.32 -3.46
N TYR A 65 5.76 -4.80 -2.24
CA TYR A 65 7.00 -4.95 -1.48
C TYR A 65 7.16 -6.28 -0.74
N LEU A 66 6.26 -7.24 -0.96
CA LEU A 66 6.54 -8.65 -0.63
C LEU A 66 7.36 -9.33 -1.73
N GLN A 67 7.33 -8.81 -2.95
CA GLN A 67 8.05 -9.36 -4.11
C GLN A 67 9.29 -8.54 -4.49
N TRP A 68 9.26 -7.22 -4.25
CA TRP A 68 10.30 -6.29 -4.65
C TRP A 68 11.02 -5.66 -3.45
N SER A 69 12.29 -5.28 -3.62
CA SER A 69 13.04 -4.49 -2.64
C SER A 69 12.80 -2.99 -2.83
N VAL A 70 12.84 -2.24 -1.73
CA VAL A 70 12.82 -0.77 -1.74
C VAL A 70 14.07 -0.15 -2.38
N MET A 71 15.16 -0.93 -2.52
CA MET A 71 16.38 -0.51 -3.22
C MET A 71 16.22 -0.56 -4.74
N GLU A 72 15.34 -1.42 -5.25
CA GLU A 72 15.07 -1.55 -6.69
C GLU A 72 13.99 -0.58 -7.15
N HIS A 73 12.91 -0.49 -6.38
CA HIS A 73 11.81 0.41 -6.66
C HIS A 73 11.62 1.40 -5.52
N HIS A 74 11.80 2.69 -5.81
CA HIS A 74 11.72 3.72 -4.80
C HIS A 74 10.28 3.85 -4.23
N PRO A 75 10.08 3.73 -2.91
CA PRO A 75 8.75 3.66 -2.29
C PRO A 75 7.90 4.91 -2.47
N LYS A 76 8.48 6.11 -2.58
CA LYS A 76 7.72 7.31 -2.98
C LYS A 76 6.99 7.12 -4.32
N HIS A 77 7.62 6.48 -5.30
CA HIS A 77 7.04 6.34 -6.65
C HIS A 77 5.96 5.25 -6.65
N ILE A 78 6.26 4.09 -6.08
CA ILE A 78 5.31 2.99 -5.95
C ILE A 78 4.09 3.40 -5.13
N MET A 79 4.28 4.13 -4.04
CA MET A 79 3.20 4.71 -3.23
C MET A 79 2.22 5.53 -4.08
N LEU A 80 2.72 6.45 -4.89
CA LEU A 80 1.90 7.28 -5.77
C LEU A 80 1.16 6.45 -6.82
N THR A 81 1.83 5.47 -7.41
CA THR A 81 1.24 4.57 -8.39
C THR A 81 0.16 3.68 -7.76
N CYS A 82 0.35 3.18 -6.54
CA CYS A 82 -0.66 2.42 -5.81
C CYS A 82 -1.90 3.29 -5.52
N VAL A 83 -1.72 4.54 -5.10
CA VAL A 83 -2.83 5.50 -4.91
C VAL A 83 -3.56 5.74 -6.23
N TYR A 84 -2.82 6.01 -7.30
CA TYR A 84 -3.40 6.23 -8.64
C TYR A 84 -4.21 5.01 -9.14
N ALA A 85 -3.64 3.80 -9.03
CA ALA A 85 -4.30 2.57 -9.42
C ALA A 85 -5.54 2.31 -8.57
N SER A 86 -5.47 2.53 -7.26
CA SER A 86 -6.63 2.39 -6.37
C SER A 86 -7.78 3.34 -6.73
N CYS A 87 -7.48 4.59 -7.12
CA CYS A 87 -8.50 5.52 -7.61
C CYS A 87 -9.21 4.98 -8.85
N LYS A 88 -8.46 4.42 -9.83
CA LYS A 88 -9.06 3.81 -11.02
C LYS A 88 -9.97 2.63 -10.69
N VAL A 89 -9.51 1.74 -9.82
CA VAL A 89 -10.26 0.51 -9.45
C VAL A 89 -11.51 0.82 -8.65
N GLU A 90 -11.46 1.84 -7.80
CA GLU A 90 -12.58 2.27 -6.98
C GLU A 90 -13.47 3.33 -7.65
N GLU A 91 -13.34 3.48 -8.98
CA GLU A 91 -14.14 4.39 -9.81
C GLU A 91 -14.09 5.86 -9.36
N ASN A 92 -12.97 6.28 -8.75
CA ASN A 92 -12.73 7.65 -8.34
C ASN A 92 -11.79 8.34 -9.34
N HIS A 93 -12.34 9.24 -10.16
CA HIS A 93 -11.59 9.90 -11.22
C HIS A 93 -10.60 10.92 -10.69
N VAL A 94 -9.31 10.61 -10.81
CA VAL A 94 -8.19 11.52 -10.53
C VAL A 94 -7.14 11.33 -11.61
N SER A 95 -6.70 12.42 -12.22
CA SER A 95 -5.63 12.36 -13.22
C SER A 95 -4.26 12.17 -12.54
N ALA A 96 -3.33 11.53 -13.25
CA ALA A 96 -1.94 11.42 -12.77
C ALA A 96 -1.29 12.81 -12.59
N GLU A 97 -1.69 13.80 -13.40
CA GLU A 97 -1.23 15.18 -13.28
C GLU A 97 -1.66 15.84 -11.98
N GLU A 98 -2.92 15.70 -11.58
CA GLU A 98 -3.44 16.25 -10.33
C GLU A 98 -2.73 15.61 -9.12
N LEU A 99 -2.57 14.29 -9.15
CA LEU A 99 -1.88 13.56 -8.09
C LEU A 99 -0.38 13.97 -8.02
N GLY A 100 0.28 14.09 -9.17
CA GLY A 100 1.67 14.54 -9.26
C GLY A 100 1.87 15.97 -8.76
N LYS A 101 1.00 16.89 -9.16
CA LYS A 101 1.02 18.31 -8.72
C LYS A 101 0.88 18.42 -7.20
N GLY A 102 -0.03 17.68 -6.59
CA GLY A 102 -0.24 17.75 -5.13
C GLY A 102 0.95 17.28 -4.29
N ILE A 103 1.86 16.47 -4.86
CA ILE A 103 3.01 15.87 -4.16
C ILE A 103 4.35 16.34 -4.75
N GLN A 104 4.30 17.33 -5.65
CA GLN A 104 5.46 17.91 -6.34
C GLN A 104 6.31 16.83 -7.02
N GLN A 105 5.65 15.93 -7.73
CA GLN A 105 6.28 14.83 -8.46
C GLN A 105 5.84 14.86 -9.93
N ASP A 106 6.76 14.52 -10.83
CA ASP A 106 6.43 14.32 -12.24
C ASP A 106 5.43 13.16 -12.39
N HIS A 107 4.29 13.44 -13.03
CA HIS A 107 3.24 12.46 -13.26
C HIS A 107 3.69 11.32 -14.17
N GLN A 108 4.71 11.52 -15.02
CA GLN A 108 5.27 10.45 -15.85
C GLN A 108 5.81 9.30 -15.01
N ILE A 109 6.32 9.58 -13.79
CA ILE A 109 6.79 8.53 -12.88
C ILE A 109 5.65 7.61 -12.46
N ILE A 110 4.46 8.15 -12.24
CA ILE A 110 3.27 7.39 -11.87
C ILE A 110 2.90 6.44 -13.01
N LEU A 111 2.85 6.98 -14.24
CA LEU A 111 2.47 6.25 -15.45
C LEU A 111 3.49 5.17 -15.83
N ASN A 112 4.78 5.48 -15.72
CA ASN A 112 5.86 4.53 -16.04
C ASN A 112 5.86 3.32 -15.09
N ASN A 113 5.48 3.51 -13.82
CA ASN A 113 5.41 2.43 -12.84
C ASN A 113 4.05 1.69 -12.85
N GLU A 114 3.03 2.16 -13.57
CA GLU A 114 1.69 1.58 -13.53
C GLU A 114 1.70 0.10 -13.91
N MET A 115 2.35 -0.23 -15.03
CA MET A 115 2.37 -1.59 -15.54
C MET A 115 3.10 -2.57 -14.62
N ILE A 116 4.21 -2.15 -13.99
CA ILE A 116 4.94 -3.02 -13.07
C ILE A 116 4.15 -3.26 -11.78
N VAL A 117 3.48 -2.24 -11.24
CA VAL A 117 2.61 -2.40 -10.08
C VAL A 117 1.49 -3.40 -10.39
N LEU A 118 0.78 -3.24 -11.51
CA LEU A 118 -0.31 -4.15 -11.89
C LEU A 118 0.16 -5.61 -12.05
N LYS A 119 1.30 -5.81 -12.71
CA LYS A 119 1.90 -7.15 -12.86
C LYS A 119 2.32 -7.76 -11.54
N SER A 120 2.90 -6.97 -10.63
CA SER A 120 3.33 -7.44 -9.30
C SER A 120 2.17 -7.80 -8.38
N LEU A 121 0.97 -7.29 -8.68
CA LEU A 121 -0.27 -7.67 -8.01
C LEU A 121 -0.94 -8.88 -8.67
N ASP A 122 -0.32 -9.52 -9.66
CA ASP A 122 -0.90 -10.58 -10.48
C ASP A 122 -2.25 -10.19 -11.10
N PHE A 123 -2.47 -8.88 -11.30
CA PHE A 123 -3.76 -8.29 -11.68
C PHE A 123 -4.93 -8.62 -10.73
N ASP A 124 -4.65 -9.07 -9.50
CA ASP A 124 -5.64 -9.19 -8.41
C ASP A 124 -5.88 -7.84 -7.74
N LEU A 125 -6.80 -7.07 -8.34
CA LEU A 125 -7.07 -5.68 -7.97
C LEU A 125 -8.24 -5.53 -6.98
N ILE A 126 -8.99 -6.59 -6.69
CA ILE A 126 -10.17 -6.47 -5.83
C ILE A 126 -9.73 -6.60 -4.36
N VAL A 127 -9.88 -5.51 -3.61
CA VAL A 127 -9.57 -5.47 -2.17
C VAL A 127 -10.85 -5.36 -1.35
N TYR A 128 -11.07 -6.35 -0.48
CA TYR A 128 -12.20 -6.37 0.45
C TYR A 128 -11.80 -5.68 1.78
N ALA A 129 -12.01 -4.37 1.87
CA ALA A 129 -11.76 -3.61 3.10
C ALA A 129 -12.86 -3.84 4.16
N PRO A 130 -12.53 -3.84 5.46
CA PRO A 130 -13.47 -4.20 6.53
C PRO A 130 -14.53 -3.14 6.85
N TYR A 131 -14.49 -1.96 6.21
CA TYR A 131 -15.37 -0.83 6.56
C TYR A 131 -16.85 -1.17 6.49
N ARG A 132 -17.29 -1.79 5.38
CA ARG A 132 -18.69 -2.21 5.19
C ARG A 132 -19.13 -3.26 6.22
N SER A 133 -18.23 -4.17 6.59
CA SER A 133 -18.50 -5.20 7.59
C SER A 133 -18.67 -4.60 8.98
N ILE A 134 -17.87 -3.58 9.31
CA ILE A 134 -17.96 -2.86 10.58
C ILE A 134 -19.24 -2.03 10.64
N GLU A 135 -19.60 -1.32 9.56
CA GLU A 135 -20.85 -0.56 9.48
C GLU A 135 -22.07 -1.48 9.70
N GLY A 136 -22.14 -2.60 8.99
CA GLY A 136 -23.24 -3.56 9.18
C GLY A 136 -23.30 -4.14 10.60
N PHE A 137 -22.15 -4.38 11.23
CA PHE A 137 -22.11 -4.82 12.62
C PHE A 137 -22.62 -3.75 13.60
N ILE A 138 -22.33 -2.47 13.35
CA ILE A 138 -22.84 -1.36 14.16
C ILE A 138 -24.35 -1.24 14.01
N ASP A 139 -24.85 -1.31 12.77
CA ASP A 139 -26.29 -1.28 12.49
C ASP A 139 -27.04 -2.41 13.22
N ASP A 140 -26.51 -3.63 13.19
CA ASP A 140 -27.08 -4.79 13.90
C ASP A 140 -27.11 -4.57 15.43
N MET A 141 -26.08 -3.92 15.99
CA MET A 141 -26.01 -3.60 17.43
C MET A 141 -27.03 -2.52 17.82
N ASP A 142 -27.21 -1.51 16.98
CA ASP A 142 -28.18 -0.44 17.21
C ASP A 142 -29.61 -0.98 17.16
N ASP A 143 -29.92 -1.84 16.18
CA ASP A 143 -31.21 -2.52 16.07
C ASP A 143 -31.50 -3.41 17.28
N PHE A 144 -30.49 -4.16 17.76
CA PHE A 144 -30.62 -4.96 18.98
C PHE A 144 -30.95 -4.10 20.20
N CYS A 145 -30.24 -2.98 20.40
CA CYS A 145 -30.44 -2.08 21.54
C CYS A 145 -31.80 -1.39 21.52
N ASN A 146 -32.23 -0.92 20.34
CA ASN A 146 -33.52 -0.26 20.15
C ASN A 146 -34.69 -1.23 20.33
N GLY A 147 -34.56 -2.46 19.82
CA GLY A 147 -35.53 -3.54 20.03
C GLY A 147 -35.66 -3.96 21.49
N ALA A 148 -34.55 -3.98 22.25
CA ALA A 148 -34.58 -4.25 23.69
C ALA A 148 -35.30 -3.15 24.49
N HIS A 149 -35.09 -1.88 24.14
CA HIS A 149 -35.78 -0.75 24.77
C HIS A 149 -37.30 -0.76 24.56
N GLN A 150 -37.79 -1.22 23.40
CA GLN A 150 -39.23 -1.35 23.17
C GLN A 150 -39.84 -2.49 23.97
N ARG A 151 -39.13 -3.59 24.20
CA ARG A 151 -39.64 -4.73 25.00
C ARG A 151 -39.70 -4.44 26.50
N LEU A 152 -38.90 -3.51 27.01
CA LEU A 152 -38.93 -3.08 28.42
C LEU A 152 -40.01 -2.04 28.72
N LYS A 153 -40.69 -1.51 27.70
CA LYS A 153 -41.80 -0.54 27.84
C LYS A 153 -43.19 -1.19 27.80
N TYR A 154 -43.25 -2.51 27.77
CA TYR A 154 -44.44 -3.33 27.96
C TYR A 154 -44.21 -4.28 29.15
#